data_AF-A0A7J2IQX5-F1
#
_entry.id   AF-A0A7J2IQX5-F1
#
_cell.length_a   1.000
_cell.length_b   1.000
_cell.length_c   1.000
_cell.angle_alpha   90.00
_cell.angle_beta   90.00
_cell.angle_gamma   90.00
#
_symmetry.space_group_name_H-M   'P 1'
#
loop_
_entity.id
_entity.type
_entity.pdbx_description
1 polymer ?
#
loop_
_entity_poly.entity_id
_entity_poly.type
_entity_poly.pdbx_seq_one_letter_code
_entity_poly.pdbx_strand_id
1 'polypeptide(L)'
;MIEAVNIAKALNIKLEIEDHVRKVIEVAEARANNKSSMLQDIERKKKTEIDYINGAIVKLGKKLKIKTPVNKTLTAIVKAIFQFPLPASDC
;
A
#
# COMPACT_ATOMS: atom_id res chain seq x y z
N MET A 1 -4.40 6.08 3.50
CA MET A 1 -5.50 5.47 4.29
C MET A 1 -6.88 5.93 3.84
N ILE A 2 -7.13 7.25 3.70
CA ILE A 2 -8.44 7.83 3.30
C ILE A 2 -9.06 7.16 2.07
N GLU A 3 -8.29 6.95 1.00
CA GLU A 3 -8.80 6.30 -0.23
C GLU A 3 -9.37 4.90 0.02
N ALA A 4 -8.71 4.09 0.85
CA ALA A 4 -9.15 2.74 1.17
C ALA A 4 -10.44 2.76 2.02
N VAL A 5 -10.53 3.70 2.97
CA VAL A 5 -11.73 3.90 3.80
C VAL A 5 -12.93 4.30 2.93
N ASN A 6 -12.73 5.21 1.97
CA ASN A 6 -13.80 5.63 1.05
C ASN A 6 -14.31 4.46 0.20
N ILE A 7 -13.41 3.58 -0.25
CA ILE A 7 -13.79 2.35 -0.96
C ILE A 7 -14.55 1.39 -0.04
N ALA A 8 -14.07 1.15 1.18
CA ALA A 8 -14.75 0.27 2.13
C ALA A 8 -16.17 0.76 2.43
N LYS A 9 -16.35 2.07 2.63
CA LYS A 9 -17.67 2.69 2.81
C LYS A 9 -18.57 2.46 1.60
N ALA A 10 -18.08 2.69 0.38
CA ALA A 10 -18.85 2.46 -0.84
C ALA A 10 -19.22 0.97 -1.08
N LEU A 11 -18.48 0.04 -0.46
CA LEU A 11 -18.76 -1.39 -0.48
C LEU A 11 -19.60 -1.87 0.72
N ASN A 12 -20.07 -0.95 1.56
CA ASN A 12 -20.79 -1.26 2.81
C ASN A 12 -20.01 -2.19 3.76
N ILE A 13 -18.68 -2.10 3.73
CA ILE A 13 -17.81 -2.83 4.65
C ILE A 13 -17.69 -2.01 5.92
N LYS A 14 -18.15 -2.58 7.04
CA LYS A 14 -18.01 -1.96 8.36
C LYS A 14 -16.55 -2.07 8.80
N LEU A 15 -15.94 -0.93 9.08
CA LEU A 15 -14.62 -0.85 9.69
C LEU A 15 -14.78 -0.58 11.19
N GLU A 16 -14.17 -1.41 12.04
CA GLU A 16 -14.39 -1.37 13.50
C GLU A 16 -13.56 -0.30 14.23
N ILE A 17 -12.61 0.33 13.53
CA ILE A 17 -11.75 1.37 14.07
C ILE A 17 -12.30 2.72 13.61
N GLU A 18 -12.45 3.70 14.50
CA GLU A 18 -12.89 5.04 14.10
C GLU A 18 -11.76 5.84 13.43
N ASP A 19 -10.58 5.90 14.05
CA ASP A 19 -9.42 6.64 13.51
C ASP A 19 -8.39 5.71 12.87
N HIS A 20 -8.64 5.37 11.61
CA HIS A 20 -7.74 4.53 10.82
C HIS A 20 -6.37 5.16 10.59
N VAL A 21 -6.28 6.49 10.54
CA VAL A 21 -5.01 7.17 10.25
C VAL A 21 -4.11 7.06 11.47
N ARG A 22 -4.64 7.41 12.65
CA ARG A 22 -3.93 7.25 13.90
C ARG A 22 -3.48 5.81 14.12
N LYS A 23 -4.36 4.84 13.86
CA LYS A 23 -3.99 3.43 14.06
C LYS A 23 -2.81 2.99 13.18
N VAL A 24 -2.75 3.49 11.95
CA VAL A 24 -1.63 3.20 11.04
C VAL A 24 -0.33 3.81 11.56
N ILE A 25 -0.40 5.03 12.09
CA ILE A 25 0.76 5.71 12.69
C ILE A 25 1.24 4.93 13.91
N GLU A 26 0.36 4.55 14.84
CA GLU A 26 0.70 3.76 16.02
C GLU A 26 1.38 2.43 15.65
N VAL A 27 0.89 1.74 14.61
CA VAL A 27 1.50 0.50 14.14
C VAL A 27 2.87 0.75 13.52
N ALA A 28 3.04 1.83 12.77
CA ALA A 28 4.32 2.21 12.17
C ALA A 28 5.36 2.55 13.26
N GLU A 29 4.96 3.30 14.29
CA GLU A 29 5.81 3.64 15.44
C GLU A 29 6.19 2.40 16.24
N ALA A 30 5.22 1.57 16.60
CA ALA A 30 5.46 0.33 17.36
C ALA A 30 6.34 -0.68 16.60
N ARG A 31 6.43 -0.56 15.27
CA ARG A 31 7.23 -1.44 14.41
C ARG A 31 8.30 -0.69 13.62
N ALA A 32 8.80 0.43 14.14
CA ALA A 32 9.76 1.28 13.44
C ALA A 32 11.04 0.53 12.98
N ASN A 33 11.49 -0.44 13.78
CA ASN A 33 12.67 -1.25 13.47
C ASN A 33 12.38 -2.48 12.58
N ASN A 34 11.12 -2.71 12.19
CA ASN A 34 10.72 -3.89 11.42
C ASN A 34 10.63 -3.55 9.92
N LYS A 35 11.35 -4.30 9.08
CA LYS A 35 11.19 -4.18 7.62
C LYS A 35 9.85 -4.77 7.18
N SER A 36 9.12 -4.03 6.34
CA SER A 36 7.90 -4.56 5.73
C SER A 36 8.20 -5.80 4.88
N SER A 37 7.25 -6.73 4.78
CA SER A 37 7.39 -7.92 3.91
C SER A 37 7.67 -7.53 2.46
N MET A 38 6.98 -6.50 1.96
CA MET A 38 7.18 -5.98 0.61
C MET A 38 8.60 -5.46 0.37
N LEU A 39 9.23 -4.80 1.35
CA LEU A 39 10.63 -4.39 1.25
C LEU A 39 11.56 -5.62 1.21
N GLN A 40 11.31 -6.60 2.07
CA GLN A 40 12.08 -7.84 2.08
C GLN A 40 11.95 -8.60 0.75
N ASP A 41 10.77 -8.59 0.12
CA ASP A 41 10.57 -9.17 -1.21
C ASP A 41 11.42 -8.45 -2.27
N ILE A 42 11.45 -7.12 -2.25
CA ILE A 42 12.30 -6.32 -3.14
C ILE A 42 13.79 -6.68 -2.94
N GLU A 43 14.27 -6.69 -1.70
CA GLU A 43 15.67 -7.04 -1.36
C GLU A 43 16.03 -8.45 -1.82
N ARG A 44 15.07 -9.39 -1.74
CA ARG A 44 15.24 -10.78 -2.17
C ARG A 44 14.90 -11.02 -3.65
N LYS A 45 14.63 -9.96 -4.42
CA LYS A 45 14.22 -10.03 -5.84
C LYS A 45 13.02 -10.94 -6.08
N LYS A 46 12.11 -11.02 -5.10
CA LYS A 46 10.83 -11.74 -5.19
C LYS A 46 9.73 -10.80 -5.64
N LYS A 47 8.70 -11.38 -6.28
CA LYS A 47 7.50 -10.65 -6.65
C LYS A 47 6.78 -10.17 -5.39
N THR A 48 6.40 -8.90 -5.35
CA THR A 48 5.63 -8.31 -4.25
C THR A 48 4.13 -8.52 -4.39
N GLU A 49 3.42 -8.31 -3.29
CA GLU A 49 1.95 -8.29 -3.24
C GLU A 49 1.34 -6.92 -3.60
N ILE A 50 2.11 -5.98 -4.18
CA ILE A 50 1.65 -4.60 -4.43
C ILE A 50 0.33 -4.54 -5.21
N ASP A 51 0.14 -5.46 -6.16
CA ASP A 51 -1.08 -5.53 -6.98
C ASP A 51 -2.31 -5.97 -6.18
N TYR A 52 -2.12 -6.73 -5.11
CA TYR A 52 -3.19 -7.26 -4.26
C TYR A 52 -3.49 -6.34 -3.08
N ILE A 53 -2.56 -5.47 -2.69
CA ILE A 53 -2.74 -4.49 -1.63
C ILE A 53 -3.19 -3.15 -2.24
N ASN A 54 -2.26 -2.33 -2.74
CA ASN A 54 -2.59 -1.01 -3.29
C ASN A 54 -3.26 -1.12 -4.66
N GLY A 55 -2.85 -2.07 -5.48
CA GLY A 55 -3.45 -2.32 -6.79
C GLY A 55 -4.92 -2.74 -6.69
N ALA A 56 -5.31 -3.46 -5.64
CA ALA A 56 -6.70 -3.81 -5.38
C ALA A 56 -7.56 -2.58 -5.07
N ILE A 57 -7.05 -1.65 -4.26
CA ILE A 57 -7.69 -0.35 -3.99
C ILE A 57 -7.87 0.43 -5.30
N VAL A 58 -6.85 0.50 -6.16
CA VAL A 58 -6.96 1.18 -7.46
C VAL A 58 -8.01 0.52 -8.36
N LYS A 59 -8.04 -0.82 -8.41
CA LYS A 59 -9.00 -1.57 -9.22
C LYS A 59 -10.44 -1.34 -8.74
N LEU A 60 -10.67 -1.36 -7.43
CA LEU A 60 -11.96 -1.08 -6.82
C LEU A 60 -12.37 0.38 -7.04
N GLY A 61 -11.43 1.32 -6.90
CA GLY A 61 -11.69 2.75 -7.11
C GLY A 61 -12.17 3.03 -8.52
N LYS A 62 -11.54 2.41 -9.53
CA LYS A 62 -12.01 2.48 -10.92
C LYS A 62 -13.44 1.95 -11.10
N LYS A 63 -13.75 0.79 -10.51
CA LYS A 63 -15.09 0.19 -10.60
C LYS A 63 -16.17 1.06 -9.95
N LEU A 64 -15.85 1.67 -8.81
CA LEU A 64 -16.75 2.50 -8.02
C LEU A 64 -16.72 3.98 -8.43
N LYS A 65 -15.93 4.35 -9.45
CA LYS A 65 -15.68 5.74 -9.87
C LYS A 65 -15.14 6.65 -8.75
N ILE A 66 -14.39 6.09 -7.81
CA ILE A 66 -13.70 6.80 -6.72
C ILE A 66 -12.23 7.00 -7.10
N LYS A 67 -11.74 8.24 -6.99
CA LYS A 67 -10.33 8.55 -7.28
C LYS A 67 -9.41 7.95 -6.21
N THR A 68 -8.36 7.26 -6.66
CA THR A 68 -7.32 6.68 -5.80
C THR A 68 -5.90 7.09 -6.24
N PRO A 69 -5.60 8.40 -6.37
CA PRO A 69 -4.32 8.87 -6.89
C PRO A 69 -3.12 8.38 -6.08
N VAL A 70 -3.20 8.37 -4.74
CA VAL A 70 -2.08 7.97 -3.87
C VAL A 70 -1.79 6.49 -4.03
N ASN A 71 -2.81 5.62 -3.94
CA ASN A 71 -2.59 4.19 -4.17
C ASN A 71 -2.10 3.88 -5.59
N LYS A 72 -2.55 4.65 -6.59
CA LYS A 72 -2.07 4.52 -7.98
C LYS A 72 -0.58 4.86 -8.07
N THR A 73 -0.16 5.98 -7.49
CA THR A 73 1.24 6.40 -7.47
C THR A 73 2.13 5.41 -6.74
N LEU A 74 1.74 4.97 -5.54
CA LEU A 74 2.50 3.98 -4.76
C LEU A 74 2.64 2.65 -5.51
N THR A 75 1.57 2.17 -6.14
CA THR A 75 1.60 0.97 -6.97
C THR A 75 2.60 1.11 -8.12
N ALA A 76 2.61 2.26 -8.79
CA ALA A 76 3.52 2.51 -9.90
C ALA A 76 4.98 2.57 -9.45
N ILE A 77 5.27 3.24 -8.32
CA ILE A 77 6.64 3.33 -7.77
C ILE A 77 7.19 1.94 -7.45
N VAL A 78 6.44 1.12 -6.70
CA VAL A 78 6.93 -0.22 -6.32
C VAL A 78 7.14 -1.10 -7.55
N LYS A 79 6.27 -1.00 -8.56
CA LYS A 79 6.48 -1.70 -9.85
C LYS A 79 7.72 -1.21 -10.59
N ALA A 80 7.96 0.09 -10.57
CA ALA A 80 9.13 0.69 -11.23
C ALA A 80 10.45 0.20 -10.61
N ILE A 81 10.50 -0.08 -9.30
CA ILE A 81 11.69 -0.65 -8.64
C ILE A 81 12.09 -2.01 -9.26
N PHE A 82 11.14 -2.82 -9.72
CA PHE A 82 11.46 -4.09 -10.39
C PHE A 82 11.92 -3.91 -11.84
N GLN A 83 11.50 -2.82 -12.48
CA GLN A 83 11.90 -2.49 -13.85
C GLN A 83 13.23 -1.73 -13.91
N PHE A 84 13.50 -0.96 -12.87
CA PHE A 84 14.70 -0.17 -12.64
C PHE A 84 15.17 -0.45 -11.21
N PRO A 85 15.95 -1.53 -11.00
CA PRO A 85 16.45 -1.90 -9.69
C PRO A 85 17.13 -0.69 -9.06
N LEU A 86 16.79 -0.42 -7.80
CA LEU A 86 17.53 0.59 -7.04
C LEU A 86 19.01 0.20 -7.06
N PRO A 87 19.93 1.17 -7.23
CA PRO A 87 21.34 0.90 -7.02
C PRO A 87 21.50 0.23 -5.65
N ALA A 88 22.35 -0.79 -5.59
CA ALA A 88 22.66 -1.43 -4.32
C ALA A 88 23.06 -0.31 -3.36
N SER A 89 22.36 -0.19 -2.24
CA SER A 89 22.79 0.69 -1.17
C SER A 89 24.08 0.08 -0.64
N ASP A 90 25.21 0.67 -0.99
CA ASP A 90 26.50 0.40 -0.36
C ASP A 90 26.34 0.70 1.14
N CYS A 91 26.12 -0.38 1.91
CA CYS A 91 26.24 -0.44 3.35
C CYS A 91 27.25 -1.52 3.69
#